data_AF-A0A131ZYE6-F1
#
_entry.id   AF-A0A131ZYE6-F1
#
_cell.length_a   1.000
_cell.length_b   1.000
_cell.length_c   1.000
_cell.angle_alpha   90.00
_cell.angle_beta   90.00
_cell.angle_gamma   90.00
#
_symmetry.space_group_name_H-M   'P 1'
#
loop_
_entity.id
_entity.type
_entity.pdbx_description
1 polymer ?
#
loop_
_entity_poly.entity_id
_entity_poly.type
_entity_poly.pdbx_seq_one_letter_code
_entity_poly.pdbx_strand_id
1 'polypeptide(L)'
;MASMLMIVDNAENRSSHEFRPIYECSGITLEFDDVIDKSIGLCSSIQCHCAILDNKYYTTKIYLIELDEPKLFPEGFYDFIHGIVILADPNDANCLNGLEKWSQYIELMENCAIKIVASENCTNNSVVSKIDVQNYSDSN
;
A
#
# COMPACT_ATOMS: atom_id res chain seq x y z
N MET A 1 -13.76 8.87 1.20
CA MET A 1 -12.35 9.10 0.81
C MET A 1 -11.76 7.73 0.52
N ALA A 2 -10.72 7.63 -0.31
CA ALA A 2 -10.07 6.34 -0.58
C ALA A 2 -8.63 6.36 -0.04
N SER A 3 -8.29 5.44 0.85
CA SER A 3 -6.93 5.26 1.39
C SER A 3 -6.37 3.89 1.01
N MET A 4 -5.05 3.74 1.07
CA MET A 4 -4.36 2.50 0.70
C MET A 4 -3.58 1.93 1.87
N LEU A 5 -3.74 0.63 2.11
CA LEU A 5 -2.88 -0.18 2.96
C LEU A 5 -1.98 -1.04 2.07
N MET A 6 -0.66 -0.89 2.19
CA MET A 6 0.32 -1.70 1.48
C MET A 6 0.87 -2.80 2.38
N ILE A 7 1.07 -3.98 1.80
CA ILE A 7 1.66 -5.16 2.44
C ILE A 7 3.05 -5.36 1.85
N VAL A 8 4.06 -5.11 2.67
CA VAL A 8 5.47 -5.17 2.29
C VAL A 8 6.12 -6.35 2.99
N ASP A 9 6.78 -7.23 2.23
CA ASP A 9 7.50 -8.36 2.81
C ASP A 9 8.88 -7.91 3.32
N ASN A 10 9.26 -8.43 4.48
CA ASN A 10 10.62 -8.35 4.96
C ASN A 10 11.41 -9.49 4.33
N ALA A 11 11.88 -9.32 3.08
CA ALA A 11 12.71 -10.33 2.46
C ALA A 11 14.10 -10.35 3.10
N GLU A 12 14.24 -11.01 4.27
CA GLU A 12 15.52 -11.20 4.99
C GLU A 12 16.61 -11.86 4.12
N ASN A 13 16.24 -12.39 2.94
CA ASN A 13 17.11 -13.09 1.99
C ASN A 13 17.40 -12.34 0.67
N ARG A 14 16.84 -11.14 0.42
CA ARG A 14 17.27 -10.32 -0.73
C ARG A 14 18.35 -9.37 -0.25
N SER A 15 19.57 -9.57 -0.76
CA SER A 15 20.79 -8.89 -0.34
C SER A 15 20.87 -7.39 -0.70
N SER A 16 19.76 -6.70 -0.93
CA SER A 16 19.76 -5.28 -1.29
C SER A 16 19.35 -4.42 -0.10
N HIS A 17 20.20 -3.47 0.24
CA HIS A 17 20.08 -2.52 1.35
C HIS A 17 19.00 -1.46 1.06
N GLU A 18 17.84 -1.81 0.52
CA GLU A 18 16.93 -0.80 -0.02
C GLU A 18 16.10 -0.10 1.04
N PHE A 19 15.78 -0.80 2.13
CA PHE A 19 15.17 -0.20 3.30
C PHE A 19 15.48 -1.01 4.56
N ARG A 20 15.41 -0.35 5.71
CA ARG A 20 15.62 -0.96 7.03
C ARG A 20 14.54 -0.56 8.02
N PRO A 21 14.02 -1.51 8.82
CA PRO A 21 13.11 -1.17 9.91
C PRO A 21 13.87 -0.55 11.08
N ILE A 22 13.38 0.58 11.58
CA ILE A 22 13.79 1.21 12.82
C ILE A 22 12.67 1.06 13.84
N TYR A 23 13.04 0.54 15.02
CA TYR A 23 12.12 0.34 16.14
C TYR A 23 12.32 1.48 17.13
N GLU A 24 11.33 2.36 17.21
CA GLU A 24 11.30 3.46 18.16
C GLU A 24 10.23 3.21 19.22
N CYS A 25 10.30 3.93 20.34
CA CYS A 25 9.28 3.81 21.40
C CYS A 25 7.86 4.18 20.92
N SER A 26 7.75 4.93 19.82
CA SER A 26 6.51 5.41 19.20
C SER A 26 5.97 4.53 18.07
N GLY A 27 6.72 3.53 17.59
CA GLY A 27 6.30 2.71 16.45
C GLY A 27 7.46 2.16 15.63
N ILE A 28 7.15 1.67 14.43
CA ILE A 28 8.15 1.14 13.49
C ILE A 28 8.19 2.04 12.28
N THR A 29 9.38 2.44 11.87
CA THR A 29 9.62 3.26 10.69
C THR A 29 10.45 2.45 9.70
N LEU A 30 10.07 2.40 8.43
CA LEU A 30 10.97 1.94 7.38
C LEU A 30 11.78 3.15 6.90
N GLU A 31 13.08 3.12 7.07
CA GLU A 31 14.00 4.07 6.45
C GLU A 31 14.50 3.51 5.13
N PHE A 32 14.55 4.35 4.10
CA PHE A 32 15.08 4.00 2.80
C PHE A 32 16.53 4.47 2.69
N ASP A 33 17.42 3.65 2.14
CA ASP A 33 18.83 4.03 2.01
C ASP A 33 18.99 5.22 1.04
N ASP A 34 19.75 6.21 1.48
CA ASP A 34 19.93 7.56 0.90
C ASP A 34 20.66 7.59 -0.46
N VAL A 35 20.75 6.48 -1.20
CA VAL A 35 21.60 6.37 -2.40
C VAL A 35 21.01 7.09 -3.63
N ILE A 36 19.75 7.54 -3.58
CA ILE A 36 19.07 8.10 -4.75
C ILE A 36 18.79 9.60 -4.57
N ASP A 37 19.54 10.37 -5.36
CA ASP A 37 19.34 11.74 -5.82
C ASP A 37 18.22 12.55 -5.10
N LYS A 38 18.64 13.44 -4.17
CA LYS A 38 17.76 14.34 -3.40
C LYS A 38 16.95 15.33 -4.25
N SER A 39 17.09 15.30 -5.57
CA SER A 39 16.39 16.17 -6.52
C SER A 39 14.92 15.80 -6.77
N ILE A 40 14.49 14.57 -6.43
CA ILE A 40 13.15 14.06 -6.81
C ILE A 40 12.10 14.17 -5.67
N GLY A 41 12.49 14.59 -4.45
CA GLY A 41 11.53 14.73 -3.35
C GLY A 41 10.92 13.40 -2.88
N LEU A 42 11.69 12.31 -3.02
CA LEU A 42 11.32 10.95 -2.60
C LEU A 42 11.09 10.87 -1.09
N CYS A 43 10.21 9.94 -0.69
CA CYS A 43 9.96 9.64 0.72
C CYS A 43 11.21 8.99 1.34
N SER A 44 11.81 9.62 2.35
CA SER A 44 13.02 9.12 3.03
C SER A 44 12.71 8.12 4.16
N SER A 45 11.49 8.16 4.69
CA SER A 45 11.03 7.20 5.70
C SER A 45 9.52 7.15 5.77
N ILE A 46 8.98 6.02 6.22
CA ILE A 46 7.54 5.85 6.40
C ILE A 46 7.19 5.05 7.64
N GLN A 47 6.19 5.53 8.39
CA GLN A 47 5.64 4.78 9.52
C GLN A 47 4.89 3.54 9.04
N CYS A 48 5.04 2.47 9.79
CA CYS A 48 4.42 1.19 9.48
C CYS A 48 4.06 0.42 10.75
N HIS A 49 3.20 -0.58 10.58
CA HIS A 49 2.95 -1.60 11.57
C HIS A 49 3.63 -2.90 11.15
N CYS A 50 4.23 -3.60 12.10
CA CYS A 50 4.74 -4.95 11.86
C CYS A 50 3.68 -5.96 12.26
N ALA A 51 3.40 -6.92 11.38
CA ALA A 51 2.57 -8.07 11.67
C ALA A 51 3.32 -9.37 11.36
N ILE A 52 3.06 -10.40 12.16
CA ILE A 52 3.53 -11.76 11.91
C ILE A 52 2.37 -12.53 11.30
N LEU A 53 2.54 -12.98 10.06
CA LEU A 53 1.62 -13.87 9.40
C LEU A 53 2.07 -15.30 9.63
N ASP A 54 1.30 -16.02 10.45
CA ASP A 54 1.56 -17.43 10.72
C ASP A 54 0.50 -18.30 10.04
N ASN A 55 0.96 -19.31 9.30
CA ASN A 55 0.10 -20.32 8.71
C ASN A 55 0.70 -21.72 8.90
N LYS A 56 -0.02 -22.74 8.44
CA LYS A 56 0.38 -24.14 8.63
C LYS A 56 1.76 -24.48 8.03
N TYR A 57 2.21 -23.76 7.02
CA TYR A 57 3.39 -24.06 6.21
C TYR A 57 4.58 -23.17 6.53
N TYR A 58 4.34 -21.93 6.92
CA TYR A 58 5.40 -20.96 7.25
C TYR A 58 4.87 -19.84 8.14
N THR A 59 5.82 -19.22 8.83
CA THR A 59 5.64 -17.95 9.53
C THR A 59 6.45 -16.90 8.78
N THR A 60 5.85 -15.75 8.46
CA THR A 60 6.55 -14.62 7.84
C THR A 60 6.24 -13.31 8.56
N LYS A 61 7.12 -12.34 8.40
CA LYS A 61 6.98 -11.00 8.96
C LYS A 61 6.70 -10.02 7.83
N ILE A 62 5.60 -9.29 7.95
CA ILE A 62 5.20 -8.26 7.00
C ILE A 62 5.15 -6.89 7.66
N TYR A 63 5.34 -5.85 6.85
CA TYR A 63 5.10 -4.47 7.21
C TYR A 63 3.84 -3.97 6.52
N LEU A 64 2.97 -3.34 7.30
CA LEU A 64 1.72 -2.74 6.88
C LEU A 64 1.90 -1.23 6.87
N ILE A 65 1.69 -0.62 5.73
CA ILE A 65 1.91 0.83 5.52
C ILE A 65 0.60 1.46 5.07
N GLU A 66 0.11 2.42 5.84
CA GLU A 66 -1.09 3.17 5.50
C GLU A 66 -0.74 4.48 4.78
N LEU A 67 -1.45 4.76 3.69
CA LEU A 67 -1.31 5.95 2.88
C LEU A 67 -2.67 6.61 2.64
N ASP A 68 -2.77 7.88 3.03
CA ASP A 68 -3.93 8.72 2.75
C ASP A 68 -3.91 9.30 1.32
N GLU A 69 -2.72 9.45 0.72
CA GLU A 69 -2.51 9.93 -0.65
C GLU A 69 -1.27 9.25 -1.26
N PRO A 70 -1.15 9.15 -2.60
CA PRO A 70 0.00 8.56 -3.28
C PRO A 70 1.32 9.24 -2.88
N LYS A 71 2.37 8.44 -2.64
CA LYS A 71 3.73 8.92 -2.31
C LYS A 71 4.77 8.26 -3.19
N LEU A 72 5.78 9.00 -3.64
CA LEU A 72 6.85 8.40 -4.42
C LEU A 72 7.91 7.78 -3.49
N PHE A 73 8.13 6.48 -3.66
CA PHE A 73 9.22 5.74 -3.04
C PHE A 73 10.36 5.52 -4.04
N PRO A 74 11.57 5.17 -3.55
CA PRO A 74 12.64 4.64 -4.40
C PRO A 74 12.13 3.50 -5.29
N GLU A 75 12.57 3.46 -6.55
CA GLU A 75 12.07 2.51 -7.56
C GLU A 75 12.16 1.04 -7.11
N GLY A 76 13.28 0.64 -6.50
CA GLY A 76 13.45 -0.72 -6.00
C GLY A 76 12.50 -1.10 -4.86
N PHE A 77 11.96 -0.13 -4.12
CA PHE A 77 11.01 -0.42 -3.04
C PHE A 77 9.70 -1.04 -3.54
N TYR A 78 9.25 -0.67 -4.75
CA TYR A 78 7.99 -1.20 -5.30
C TYR A 78 8.04 -2.72 -5.50
N ASP A 79 9.23 -3.32 -5.65
CA ASP A 79 9.41 -4.78 -5.75
C ASP A 79 9.12 -5.54 -4.45
N PHE A 80 9.07 -4.85 -3.32
CA PHE A 80 8.78 -5.45 -2.01
C PHE A 80 7.30 -5.36 -1.64
N ILE A 81 6.49 -4.65 -2.44
CA ILE A 81 5.04 -4.55 -2.24
C ILE A 81 4.38 -5.80 -2.82
N HIS A 82 3.94 -6.69 -1.94
CA HIS A 82 3.32 -7.96 -2.33
C HIS A 82 1.80 -7.87 -2.44
N GLY A 83 1.22 -6.90 -1.74
CA GLY A 83 -0.22 -6.69 -1.78
C GLY A 83 -0.62 -5.28 -1.43
N ILE A 84 -1.78 -4.89 -1.90
CA ILE A 84 -2.45 -3.64 -1.56
C ILE A 84 -3.92 -3.90 -1.22
N VAL A 85 -4.43 -3.09 -0.30
CA VAL A 85 -5.85 -3.00 0.02
C VAL A 85 -6.24 -1.53 -0.09
N ILE A 86 -7.16 -1.21 -0.99
CA ILE A 86 -7.71 0.14 -1.12
C ILE A 86 -9.05 0.17 -0.40
N LEU A 87 -9.12 0.97 0.65
CA LEU A 87 -10.35 1.21 1.40
C LEU A 87 -11.14 2.30 0.69
N ALA A 88 -12.37 1.99 0.30
CA ALA A 88 -13.22 2.87 -0.49
C ALA A 88 -14.53 3.11 0.26
N ASP A 89 -14.84 4.36 0.61
CA ASP A 89 -16.15 4.71 1.17
C ASP A 89 -17.15 5.05 0.04
N PRO A 90 -18.10 4.17 -0.29
CA PRO A 90 -19.05 4.39 -1.36
C PRO A 90 -20.11 5.46 -1.02
N ASN A 91 -20.16 5.97 0.22
CA ASN A 91 -21.00 7.12 0.55
C ASN A 91 -20.29 8.46 0.28
N ASP A 92 -18.99 8.46 0.00
CA ASP A 92 -18.28 9.64 -0.46
C ASP A 92 -18.45 9.82 -1.97
N ALA A 93 -18.98 10.98 -2.38
CA ALA A 93 -19.14 11.36 -3.78
C ALA A 93 -17.80 11.39 -4.55
N ASN A 94 -16.67 11.58 -3.87
CA ASN A 94 -15.34 11.60 -4.49
C ASN A 94 -14.67 10.22 -4.52
N CYS A 95 -15.34 9.15 -4.07
CA CYS A 95 -14.76 7.81 -3.96
C CYS A 95 -14.15 7.32 -5.28
N LEU A 96 -14.89 7.43 -6.40
CA LEU A 96 -14.38 6.96 -7.71
C LEU A 96 -13.15 7.76 -8.17
N ASN A 97 -13.11 9.07 -7.92
CA ASN A 97 -11.94 9.89 -8.22
C ASN A 97 -10.75 9.49 -7.33
N GLY A 98 -11.01 9.18 -6.06
CA GLY A 98 -10.00 8.64 -5.15
C GLY A 98 -9.43 7.31 -5.65
N LEU A 99 -10.29 6.38 -6.07
CA LEU A 99 -9.88 5.11 -6.68
C LEU A 99 -9.01 5.34 -7.93
N GLU A 100 -9.43 6.24 -8.83
CA GLU A 100 -8.70 6.52 -10.06
C GLU A 100 -7.28 7.06 -9.81
N LYS A 101 -7.08 7.88 -8.77
CA LYS A 101 -5.74 8.33 -8.37
C LYS A 101 -4.82 7.15 -8.03
N TRP A 102 -5.36 6.10 -7.43
CA TRP A 102 -4.59 4.93 -7.05
C TRP A 102 -4.26 4.05 -8.26
N SER A 103 -5.06 4.03 -9.34
CA SER A 103 -4.79 3.22 -10.54
C SER A 103 -3.38 3.42 -11.10
N GLN A 104 -3.00 4.68 -11.33
CA GLN A 104 -1.66 5.04 -11.84
C GLN A 104 -0.55 4.66 -10.87
N TYR A 105 -0.86 4.65 -9.57
CA TYR A 105 0.10 4.31 -8.53
C TYR A 105 0.31 2.79 -8.43
N ILE A 106 -0.73 2.00 -8.69
CA ILE A 106 -0.69 0.54 -8.75
C ILE A 106 0.16 0.07 -9.94
N GLU A 107 0.14 0.79 -11.06
CA GLU A 107 0.97 0.47 -12.24
C GLU A 107 2.47 0.47 -11.94
N LEU A 108 2.93 1.20 -10.91
CA LEU A 108 4.32 1.18 -10.45
C LEU A 108 4.71 -0.11 -9.71
N MET A 109 3.72 -0.90 -9.28
CA MET A 109 3.90 -2.08 -8.43
C MET A 109 3.77 -3.36 -9.24
N GLU A 110 4.66 -3.57 -10.21
CA GLU A 110 4.58 -4.70 -11.17
C GLU A 110 4.49 -6.08 -10.49
N ASN A 111 5.13 -6.24 -9.33
CA ASN A 111 5.19 -7.50 -8.58
C ASN A 111 4.06 -7.65 -7.52
N CYS A 112 3.12 -6.71 -7.44
CA CYS A 112 2.03 -6.74 -6.47
C CYS A 112 1.00 -7.82 -6.84
N ALA A 113 1.09 -8.97 -6.17
CA ALA A 113 0.28 -10.16 -6.45
C ALA A 113 -1.16 -10.05 -5.92
N ILE A 114 -1.39 -9.26 -4.88
CA ILE A 114 -2.70 -9.14 -4.21
C ILE A 114 -3.20 -7.72 -4.35
N LYS A 115 -4.34 -7.52 -5.01
CA LYS A 115 -5.00 -6.23 -5.12
C LYS A 115 -6.44 -6.38 -4.64
N ILE A 116 -6.80 -5.66 -3.59
CA ILE A 116 -8.14 -5.74 -3.00
C ILE A 116 -8.71 -4.33 -2.93
N VAL A 117 -9.93 -4.15 -3.43
CA VAL A 117 -10.74 -2.97 -3.14
C VAL A 117 -11.80 -3.36 -2.11
N ALA A 118 -11.71 -2.79 -0.92
CA ALA A 118 -12.63 -3.05 0.17
C ALA A 118 -13.57 -1.85 0.34
N SER A 119 -14.87 -2.08 0.19
CA SER A 119 -15.86 -1.03 0.47
C SER A 119 -16.15 -0.96 1.95
N GLU A 120 -15.99 0.23 2.54
CA GLU A 120 -16.26 0.49 3.95
C GLU A 120 -17.57 1.26 4.12
N ASN A 121 -18.12 1.30 5.34
CA ASN A 121 -19.32 2.08 5.67
C ASN A 121 -20.55 1.83 4.76
N CYS A 122 -20.66 0.67 4.10
CA CYS A 122 -21.70 0.43 3.11
C CYS A 122 -23.12 0.61 3.70
N THR A 123 -23.95 1.39 3.01
CA THR A 123 -25.36 1.57 3.35
C THR A 123 -26.24 1.13 2.19
N ASN A 124 -27.55 0.98 2.43
CA ASN A 124 -28.48 0.57 1.37
C ASN A 124 -28.60 1.60 0.24
N ASN A 125 -28.23 2.87 0.48
CA ASN A 125 -28.34 3.98 -0.47
C ASN A 125 -26.99 4.69 -0.64
N SER A 126 -25.92 3.95 -0.90
CA SER A 126 -24.61 4.54 -1.18
C SER A 126 -24.60 5.41 -2.43
N VAL A 127 -23.76 6.45 -2.41
CA VAL A 127 -23.62 7.42 -3.49
C VAL A 127 -22.98 6.79 -4.73
N VAL A 128 -22.00 5.92 -4.50
CA VAL A 128 -21.35 5.10 -5.52
C VAL A 128 -21.95 3.70 -5.50
N SER A 129 -22.26 3.18 -6.69
CA SER A 129 -22.87 1.87 -6.79
C SER A 129 -21.83 0.76 -6.66
N LYS A 130 -22.28 -0.42 -6.20
CA LYS A 130 -21.44 -1.62 -6.18
C LYS A 130 -20.86 -1.95 -7.57
N ILE A 131 -21.61 -1.68 -8.64
CA ILE A 131 -21.20 -1.98 -10.02
C ILE A 131 -20.00 -1.10 -10.40
N ASP A 132 -19.98 0.18 -9.99
CA ASP A 132 -18.88 1.09 -10.34
C ASP A 132 -17.57 0.67 -9.65
N VAL A 133 -17.63 0.27 -8.38
CA VAL A 133 -16.47 -0.25 -7.64
C VAL A 133 -15.98 -1.58 -8.22
N GLN A 134 -16.91 -2.44 -8.66
CA GLN A 134 -16.54 -3.70 -9.33
C GLN A 134 -15.84 -3.42 -10.67
N ASN A 135 -16.37 -2.52 -11.50
CA ASN A 135 -15.77 -2.16 -12.79
C ASN A 135 -14.35 -1.63 -12.63
N TYR A 136 -14.10 -0.82 -11.59
CA TYR A 136 -12.76 -0.38 -11.24
C TYR A 136 -11.84 -1.56 -10.91
N SER A 137 -12.33 -2.51 -10.11
CA SER A 137 -11.57 -3.70 -9.70
C SER A 137 -11.29 -4.65 -10.86
N ASP A 138 -12.19 -4.74 -11.84
CA ASP A 138 -12.00 -5.57 -13.03
C ASP A 138 -10.98 -4.97 -14.02
N SER A 139 -10.69 -3.67 -13.87
CA SER A 139 -9.79 -2.92 -14.75
C SER A 139 -8.34 -2.80 -14.23
N ASN A 140 -8.06 -3.17 -12.97
CA ASN A 140 -6.77 -2.94 -12.29
C ASN A 140 -6.28 -4.17 -11.51
#